data_AF-A0AA38XIS5-F1
#
_entry.id   AF-A0AA38XIS5-F1
#
_cell.length_a   1.000
_cell.length_b   1.000
_cell.length_c   1.000
_cell.angle_alpha   90.00
_cell.angle_beta   90.00
_cell.angle_gamma   90.00
#
_symmetry.space_group_name_H-M   'P 1'
#
loop_
_entity.id
_entity.type
_entity.pdbx_description
1 polymer ?
#
loop_
_entity_poly.entity_id
_entity_poly.type
_entity_poly.pdbx_seq_one_letter_code
_entity_poly.pdbx_strand_id
1 'polypeptide(L)'
;MVKPSPALFGRMRFTTKQVGRGFYRGNRTGSMGAHTEYGKYMIDWRKTKYFNVPDLKDFALSPFITQVMDPTPRIEERPNGEFYTPEKVDGLEFLRSWKNLNPYEYDNVVEGQRKLMAEATADGQIENPASEQIEEPVQEPIYTQSSESERNPFQQQTRQMHTSSRRLEPAQESIPSDLAFEYPSTKRWLDMSREERKALINTATTVKLRELKKTRAVEALPKDVKQKVKGGIKYLLKQELIGSGIYKDRKEYDAMMHREGRERAEKGLPRRTSAEKEDFLMDILQKNGDADAALKRILAMPAAEFITRTQNRNLD
;
A
#
# COMPACT_ATOMS: atom_id res chain seq x y z
N MET A 1 43.29 11.05 10.21
CA MET A 1 42.42 10.20 11.06
C MET A 1 43.32 9.34 11.94
N VAL A 2 43.33 9.60 13.25
CA VAL A 2 44.20 8.88 14.20
C VAL A 2 43.66 7.46 14.37
N LYS A 3 44.47 6.45 14.08
CA LYS A 3 44.13 5.05 14.37
C LYS A 3 44.38 4.82 15.87
N PRO A 4 43.41 4.32 16.64
CA PRO A 4 43.61 4.08 18.06
C PRO A 4 44.67 3.00 18.29
N SER A 5 45.27 2.99 19.49
CA SER A 5 46.31 2.00 19.82
C SER A 5 45.71 0.58 19.89
N PRO A 6 46.48 -0.47 19.59
CA PRO A 6 46.03 -1.87 19.66
C PRO A 6 45.40 -2.27 21.00
N ALA A 7 45.90 -1.73 22.11
CA ALA A 7 45.35 -1.94 23.44
C ALA A 7 43.93 -1.37 23.62
N LEU A 8 43.62 -0.27 22.92
CA LEU A 8 42.29 0.35 22.93
C LEU A 8 41.30 -0.44 22.06
N PHE A 9 41.76 -1.05 20.96
CA PHE A 9 40.92 -1.84 20.05
C PHE A 9 40.25 -3.04 20.73
N GLY A 10 40.90 -3.68 21.70
CA GLY A 10 40.35 -4.82 22.44
C GLY A 10 39.21 -4.45 23.41
N ARG A 11 39.07 -3.17 23.78
CA ARG A 11 38.05 -2.70 24.74
C ARG A 11 36.87 -1.97 24.10
N MET A 12 36.97 -1.64 22.81
CA MET A 12 35.88 -0.99 22.09
C MET A 12 34.79 -2.02 21.72
N ARG A 13 33.53 -1.59 21.73
CA ARG A 13 32.41 -2.45 21.34
C ARG A 13 32.49 -2.78 19.86
N PHE A 14 32.40 -4.07 19.52
CA PHE A 14 32.41 -4.51 18.13
C PHE A 14 31.24 -3.95 17.33
N THR A 15 31.57 -3.46 16.14
CA THR A 15 30.63 -3.10 15.09
C THR A 15 30.56 -4.20 14.04
N THR A 16 29.53 -4.17 13.20
CA THR A 16 29.33 -5.16 12.12
C THR A 16 30.46 -5.20 11.09
N LYS A 17 31.31 -4.16 11.04
CA LYS A 17 32.41 -4.04 10.06
C LYS A 17 33.76 -4.54 10.58
N GLN A 18 33.86 -4.80 11.88
CA GLN A 18 35.11 -5.19 12.53
C GLN A 18 35.26 -6.71 12.66
N VAL A 19 34.16 -7.46 12.58
CA VAL A 19 34.12 -8.92 12.77
C VAL A 19 33.77 -9.60 11.44
N GLY A 20 34.34 -10.78 11.21
CA GLY A 20 34.11 -11.57 10.00
C GLY A 20 32.73 -12.24 9.93
N ARG A 21 32.66 -13.38 9.23
CA ARG A 21 31.42 -14.14 9.00
C ARG A 21 30.81 -14.61 10.34
N GLY A 22 29.48 -14.58 10.44
CA GLY A 22 28.73 -15.09 11.60
C GLY A 22 28.34 -14.04 12.64
N PHE A 23 28.94 -12.84 12.63
CA PHE A 23 28.54 -11.76 13.53
C PHE A 23 27.49 -10.84 12.88
N TYR A 24 26.25 -10.93 13.37
CA TYR A 24 25.17 -10.02 12.97
C TYR A 24 24.77 -9.11 14.13
N ARG A 25 24.63 -7.81 13.84
CA ARG A 25 24.12 -6.81 14.79
C ARG A 25 23.13 -5.91 14.05
N GLY A 26 21.89 -5.89 14.53
CA GLY A 26 20.81 -5.10 13.93
C GLY A 26 20.88 -3.61 14.28
N ASN A 27 20.21 -2.78 13.47
CA ASN A 27 20.17 -1.31 13.60
C ASN A 27 18.84 -0.78 14.15
N ARG A 28 18.14 -1.58 14.98
CA ARG A 28 16.82 -1.23 15.56
C ARG A 28 15.75 -0.87 14.52
N THR A 29 15.81 -1.46 13.32
CA THR A 29 14.79 -1.29 12.29
C THR A 29 13.44 -1.92 12.66
N GLY A 30 13.41 -2.77 13.70
CA GLY A 30 12.25 -3.54 14.12
C GLY A 30 12.09 -4.84 13.32
N SER A 31 11.31 -5.79 13.84
CA SER A 31 10.98 -7.01 13.13
C SER A 31 9.73 -6.78 12.27
N MET A 32 9.88 -6.90 10.95
CA MET A 32 8.79 -6.71 9.98
C MET A 32 8.11 -8.04 9.62
N GLY A 33 8.42 -9.14 10.32
CA GLY A 33 8.04 -10.47 9.89
C GLY A 33 8.73 -11.57 10.69
N ALA A 34 8.97 -12.71 10.05
CA ALA A 34 9.62 -13.87 10.65
C ALA A 34 10.57 -14.56 9.65
N HIS A 35 11.63 -15.17 10.16
CA HIS A 35 12.47 -16.08 9.37
C HIS A 35 11.75 -17.41 9.17
N THR A 36 11.89 -17.98 7.97
CA THR A 36 11.42 -19.35 7.67
C THR A 36 12.48 -20.36 8.09
N GLU A 37 12.10 -21.63 8.25
CA GLU A 37 13.03 -22.74 8.53
C GLU A 37 14.20 -22.85 7.52
N TYR A 38 13.97 -22.46 6.26
CA TYR A 38 14.99 -22.47 5.19
C TYR A 38 15.83 -21.18 5.11
N GLY A 39 15.81 -20.34 6.14
CA GLY A 39 16.60 -19.11 6.19
C GLY A 39 16.09 -17.93 5.33
N LYS A 40 14.94 -18.07 4.66
CA LYS A 40 14.24 -16.94 4.01
C LYS A 40 13.55 -16.06 5.05
N TYR A 41 13.02 -14.91 4.62
CA TYR A 41 12.27 -13.99 5.48
C TYR A 41 10.87 -13.75 4.88
N MET A 42 9.83 -13.93 5.70
CA MET A 42 8.44 -13.69 5.35
C MET A 42 7.95 -12.42 6.03
N ILE A 43 7.46 -11.46 5.24
CA ILE A 43 7.02 -10.14 5.71
C ILE A 43 5.58 -10.21 6.25
N ASP A 44 5.37 -9.70 7.45
CA ASP A 44 4.05 -9.46 8.04
C ASP A 44 3.67 -7.98 7.83
N TRP A 45 2.78 -7.75 6.87
CA TRP A 45 2.32 -6.41 6.50
C TRP A 45 1.62 -5.65 7.63
N ARG A 46 1.17 -6.35 8.70
CA ARG A 46 0.56 -5.72 9.88
C ARG A 46 1.58 -5.03 10.78
N LYS A 47 2.84 -5.48 10.75
CA LYS A 47 3.96 -4.91 11.53
C LYS A 47 4.75 -3.84 10.78
N THR A 48 4.48 -3.72 9.49
CA THR A 48 5.12 -2.73 8.63
C THR A 48 4.60 -1.34 9.00
N LYS A 49 5.51 -0.38 9.14
CA LYS A 49 5.16 1.01 9.45
C LYS A 49 4.64 1.69 8.18
N TYR A 50 3.48 2.32 8.27
CA TYR A 50 2.92 3.14 7.21
C TYR A 50 2.88 4.59 7.68
N PHE A 51 3.32 5.51 6.83
CA PHE A 51 3.23 6.95 7.07
C PHE A 51 2.09 7.49 6.22
N ASN A 52 0.94 7.74 6.85
CA ASN A 52 -0.24 8.23 6.17
C ASN A 52 -0.08 9.72 5.92
N VAL A 53 0.04 10.10 4.64
CA VAL A 53 0.13 11.49 4.21
C VAL A 53 -1.28 11.94 3.78
N PRO A 54 -1.84 13.01 4.37
CA PRO A 54 -3.12 13.55 3.91
C PRO A 54 -2.96 14.17 2.52
N ASP A 55 -4.07 14.44 1.82
CA ASP A 55 -3.99 15.24 0.61
C ASP A 55 -3.53 16.67 0.96
N LEU A 56 -2.47 17.12 0.29
CA LEU A 56 -1.84 18.43 0.54
C LEU A 56 -2.19 19.45 -0.53
N LYS A 57 -3.03 19.08 -1.51
CA LYS A 57 -3.48 20.03 -2.53
C LYS A 57 -4.29 21.14 -1.85
N ASP A 58 -3.93 22.39 -2.13
CA ASP A 58 -4.56 23.59 -1.59
C ASP A 58 -4.42 23.76 -0.05
N PHE A 59 -3.42 23.13 0.56
CA PHE A 59 -3.13 23.31 2.00
C PHE A 59 -2.37 24.62 2.26
N ALA A 60 -3.05 25.58 2.89
CA ALA A 60 -2.52 26.93 3.11
C ALA A 60 -1.48 27.05 4.25
N LEU A 61 -1.40 26.06 5.14
CA LEU A 61 -0.52 26.13 6.30
C LEU A 61 0.93 25.84 5.92
N SER A 62 1.82 26.73 6.34
CA SER A 62 3.26 26.62 6.14
C SER A 62 3.96 26.28 7.46
N PRO A 63 5.18 25.69 7.44
CA PRO A 63 5.94 25.41 8.66
C PRO A 63 6.45 26.69 9.36
N PHE A 64 6.33 27.85 8.71
CA PHE A 64 6.75 29.14 9.24
C PHE A 64 5.56 30.07 9.41
N ILE A 65 5.65 30.94 10.41
CA ILE A 65 4.69 32.00 10.71
C ILE A 65 5.39 33.33 10.43
N THR A 66 4.63 34.34 9.99
CA THR A 66 5.14 35.69 9.80
C THR A 66 5.54 36.31 11.14
N GLN A 67 6.72 36.92 11.21
CA GLN A 67 7.21 37.61 12.42
C GLN A 67 6.37 38.83 12.84
N VAL A 68 5.51 39.32 11.94
CA VAL A 68 4.56 40.40 12.21
C VAL A 68 3.45 39.96 13.18
N MET A 69 3.19 38.65 13.27
CA MET A 69 2.19 38.11 14.18
C MET A 69 2.82 37.87 15.55
N ASP A 70 2.29 38.55 16.57
CA ASP A 70 2.71 38.33 17.95
C ASP A 70 2.29 36.92 18.42
N PRO A 71 3.09 36.25 19.27
CA PRO A 71 2.73 34.95 19.83
C PRO A 71 1.44 35.07 20.65
N THR A 72 0.39 34.34 20.26
CA THR A 72 -0.87 34.33 21.00
C THR A 72 -0.65 33.69 22.38
N PRO A 73 -0.89 34.41 23.48
CA PRO A 73 -0.78 33.83 24.82
C PRO A 73 -1.93 32.84 25.04
N ARG A 74 -1.68 31.77 25.80
CA ARG A 74 -2.68 30.76 26.18
C ARG A 74 -3.61 31.24 27.30
N ILE A 75 -3.95 32.52 27.32
CA ILE A 75 -4.75 33.13 28.37
C ILE A 75 -6.22 32.94 28.00
N GLU A 76 -6.98 32.32 28.90
CA GLU A 76 -8.43 32.12 28.75
C GLU A 76 -9.19 33.00 29.76
N GLU A 77 -10.33 33.53 29.33
CA GLU A 77 -11.24 34.28 30.20
C GLU A 77 -12.14 33.30 30.96
N ARG A 78 -12.10 33.35 32.29
CA ARG A 78 -13.11 32.68 33.10
C ARG A 78 -14.47 33.37 32.95
N PRO A 79 -15.58 32.67 33.20
CA PRO A 79 -16.90 33.28 33.35
C PRO A 79 -16.95 34.43 34.38
N ASN A 80 -16.00 34.46 35.33
CA ASN A 80 -15.87 35.49 36.36
C ASN A 80 -15.12 36.75 35.86
N GLY A 81 -14.67 36.80 34.60
CA GLY A 81 -13.89 37.89 34.02
C GLY A 81 -12.40 37.88 34.39
N GLU A 82 -11.94 36.90 35.17
CA GLU A 82 -10.52 36.72 35.46
C GLU A 82 -9.82 35.98 34.32
N PHE A 83 -8.71 36.56 33.86
CA PHE A 83 -7.80 35.92 32.93
C PHE A 83 -6.93 34.91 33.68
N TYR A 84 -6.93 33.66 33.23
CA TYR A 84 -6.05 32.65 33.80
C TYR A 84 -5.32 31.89 32.69
N THR A 85 -4.12 31.43 33.01
CA THR A 85 -3.37 30.54 32.12
C THR A 85 -3.55 29.12 32.63
N PRO A 86 -4.31 28.25 31.96
CA PRO A 86 -4.47 26.87 32.39
C PRO A 86 -3.11 26.16 32.33
N GLU A 87 -2.63 25.69 33.48
CA GLU A 87 -1.38 24.93 33.60
C GLU A 87 -1.49 23.59 32.84
N LYS A 88 -2.69 23.00 32.80
CA LYS A 88 -3.03 21.73 32.15
C LYS A 88 -4.37 21.84 31.42
N VAL A 89 -4.59 21.00 30.42
CA VAL A 89 -5.91 20.86 29.79
C VAL A 89 -6.82 20.15 30.79
N ASP A 90 -7.79 20.86 31.36
CA ASP A 90 -8.80 20.25 32.23
C ASP A 90 -9.84 19.49 31.40
N GLY A 91 -10.18 18.27 31.83
CA GLY A 91 -11.16 17.43 31.15
C GLY A 91 -12.57 18.02 31.22
N LEU A 92 -12.93 18.65 32.34
CA LEU A 92 -14.26 19.26 32.50
C LEU A 92 -14.42 20.51 31.63
N GLU A 93 -13.39 21.33 31.53
CA GLU A 93 -13.37 22.49 30.64
C GLU A 93 -13.46 22.08 29.16
N PHE A 94 -12.74 21.02 28.76
CA PHE A 94 -12.90 20.44 27.44
C PHE A 94 -14.34 19.98 27.18
N LEU A 95 -14.98 19.30 28.14
CA LEU A 95 -16.38 18.86 27.98
C LEU A 95 -17.35 20.04 27.87
N ARG A 96 -17.12 21.13 28.62
CA ARG A 96 -17.92 22.35 28.54
C ARG A 96 -17.74 23.03 27.18
N SER A 97 -16.51 23.20 26.71
CA SER A 97 -16.23 23.78 25.39
C SER A 97 -16.77 22.91 24.25
N TRP A 98 -16.64 21.59 24.35
CA TRP A 98 -17.20 20.65 23.38
C TRP A 98 -18.72 20.72 23.31
N LYS A 99 -19.41 20.74 24.46
CA LYS A 99 -20.87 20.93 24.53
C LYS A 99 -21.31 22.23 23.85
N ASN A 100 -20.56 23.32 24.07
CA ASN A 100 -20.89 24.62 23.50
C ASN A 100 -20.64 24.69 22.00
N LEU A 101 -19.57 24.06 21.50
CA LEU A 101 -19.21 24.07 20.07
C LEU A 101 -20.03 23.09 19.24
N ASN A 102 -20.40 21.94 19.81
CA ASN A 102 -21.06 20.84 19.10
C ASN A 102 -22.29 20.31 19.87
N PRO A 103 -23.36 21.11 20.02
CA PRO A 103 -24.53 20.71 20.80
C PRO A 103 -25.21 19.44 20.27
N TYR A 104 -25.32 19.29 18.94
CA TYR A 104 -25.94 18.11 18.33
C TYR A 104 -25.19 16.81 18.61
N GLU A 105 -23.86 16.82 18.59
CA GLU A 105 -23.07 15.63 18.93
C GLU A 105 -23.18 15.29 20.41
N TYR A 106 -23.15 16.32 21.26
CA TYR A 106 -23.30 16.17 22.69
C TYR A 106 -24.65 15.55 23.06
N ASP A 107 -25.75 16.11 22.54
CA ASP A 107 -27.10 15.64 22.83
C ASP A 107 -27.29 14.18 22.39
N ASN A 108 -26.79 13.81 21.20
CA ASN A 108 -26.81 12.43 20.72
C ASN A 108 -26.08 11.45 21.66
N VAL A 109 -24.93 11.85 22.19
CA VAL A 109 -24.16 11.03 23.14
C VAL A 109 -24.92 10.88 24.46
N VAL A 110 -25.47 11.98 24.99
CA VAL A 110 -26.24 11.97 26.24
C VAL A 110 -27.52 11.13 26.10
N GLU A 111 -28.25 11.27 25.00
CA GLU A 111 -29.42 10.44 24.71
C GLU A 111 -29.06 8.96 24.57
N GLY A 112 -27.95 8.66 23.89
CA GLY A 112 -27.44 7.28 23.78
C GLY A 112 -27.12 6.68 25.15
N GLN A 113 -26.46 7.44 26.02
CA GLN A 113 -26.16 7.00 27.39
C GLN A 113 -27.44 6.81 28.22
N ARG A 114 -28.40 7.74 28.13
CA ARG A 114 -29.69 7.62 28.82
C ARG A 114 -30.48 6.38 28.38
N LYS A 115 -30.49 6.08 27.08
CA LYS A 115 -31.12 4.86 26.54
C LYS A 115 -30.45 3.60 27.08
N LEU A 116 -29.12 3.54 27.05
CA LEU A 116 -28.35 2.42 27.61
C LEU A 116 -28.60 2.22 29.12
N MET A 117 -28.68 3.32 29.88
CA MET A 117 -29.02 3.25 31.31
C MET A 117 -30.45 2.76 31.54
N ALA A 118 -31.42 3.28 30.77
CA ALA A 118 -32.81 2.85 30.86
C ALA A 118 -32.99 1.35 30.52
N GLU A 119 -32.28 0.87 29.50
CA GLU A 119 -32.23 -0.56 29.13
C GLU A 119 -31.59 -1.40 30.25
N ALA A 120 -30.47 -0.98 30.82
CA ALA A 120 -29.81 -1.68 31.92
C ALA A 120 -30.66 -1.75 33.20
N THR A 121 -31.45 -0.71 33.49
CA THR A 121 -32.43 -0.70 34.58
C THR A 121 -33.62 -1.61 34.28
N ALA A 122 -34.11 -1.64 33.05
CA ALA A 122 -35.22 -2.51 32.63
C ALA A 122 -34.84 -4.01 32.68
N ASP A 123 -33.59 -4.34 32.37
CA ASP A 123 -33.05 -5.72 32.44
C ASP A 123 -32.69 -6.16 33.87
N GLY A 124 -32.98 -5.36 34.90
CA GLY A 124 -32.91 -5.74 36.31
C GLY A 124 -31.50 -5.94 36.86
N GLN A 125 -30.46 -5.41 36.20
CA GLN A 125 -29.06 -5.58 36.62
C GLN A 125 -28.53 -4.51 37.58
N ILE A 126 -29.29 -3.43 37.83
CA ILE A 126 -28.86 -2.34 38.73
C ILE A 126 -30.04 -1.90 39.61
N GLU A 127 -29.95 -2.17 40.92
CA GLU A 127 -30.81 -1.53 41.93
C GLU A 127 -30.41 -0.05 42.06
N ASN A 128 -31.40 0.84 41.94
CA ASN A 128 -31.28 2.30 42.00
C ASN A 128 -30.45 2.80 43.22
N PRO A 129 -29.34 3.52 43.05
CA PRO A 129 -28.92 4.48 44.05
C PRO A 129 -29.74 5.77 43.86
N ALA A 130 -30.73 5.93 44.73
CA ALA A 130 -31.32 7.17 45.21
C ALA A 130 -31.20 8.43 44.31
N SER A 131 -32.34 8.81 43.75
CA SER A 131 -32.74 10.21 43.64
C SER A 131 -32.82 10.84 45.04
N GLU A 132 -31.72 11.38 45.55
CA GLU A 132 -31.71 12.36 46.64
C GLU A 132 -31.09 13.66 46.13
N GLN A 133 -31.98 14.64 45.95
CA GLN A 133 -31.81 16.06 46.24
C GLN A 133 -30.41 16.66 46.08
N ILE A 134 -30.20 17.41 45.00
CA ILE A 134 -29.21 18.50 44.97
C ILE A 134 -29.99 19.81 44.88
N GLU A 135 -30.49 20.25 46.03
CA GLU A 135 -30.75 21.66 46.33
C GLU A 135 -29.94 22.00 47.59
N GLU A 136 -28.71 22.50 47.42
CA GLU A 136 -28.07 23.58 48.22
C GLU A 136 -26.57 23.76 47.86
N PRO A 137 -25.99 24.96 48.10
CA PRO A 137 -24.77 25.41 47.44
C PRO A 137 -23.49 24.85 48.09
N VAL A 138 -22.61 24.29 47.26
CA VAL A 138 -21.32 23.76 47.71
C VAL A 138 -20.33 24.90 47.95
N GLN A 139 -19.98 25.11 49.22
CA GLN A 139 -18.75 25.79 49.64
C GLN A 139 -17.55 24.93 49.22
N GLU A 140 -16.53 25.57 48.65
CA GLU A 140 -15.29 24.93 48.19
C GLU A 140 -14.52 24.27 49.36
N PRO A 141 -14.10 23.00 49.26
CA PRO A 141 -13.10 22.46 50.17
C PRO A 141 -11.69 22.71 49.65
N ILE A 142 -10.90 23.37 50.48
CA ILE A 142 -9.44 23.47 50.39
C ILE A 142 -8.86 22.04 50.43
N TYR A 143 -8.19 21.62 49.35
CA TYR A 143 -7.48 20.34 49.31
C TYR A 143 -6.00 20.55 49.67
N THR A 144 -5.63 20.20 50.90
CA THR A 144 -4.24 20.02 51.33
C THR A 144 -3.63 18.79 50.65
N GLN A 145 -2.49 18.99 50.00
CA GLN A 145 -1.67 17.94 49.39
C GLN A 145 -0.94 17.14 50.48
N SER A 146 -1.09 15.81 50.45
CA SER A 146 -0.11 14.90 51.06
C SER A 146 -0.04 13.54 50.34
N SER A 147 1.20 13.24 49.93
CA SER A 147 1.88 11.94 49.79
C SER A 147 1.29 10.79 48.94
N GLU A 148 2.00 10.53 47.85
CA GLU A 148 2.67 9.25 47.49
C GLU A 148 1.94 7.91 47.74
N SER A 149 1.66 7.16 46.67
CA SER A 149 2.42 5.93 46.31
C SER A 149 1.73 5.09 45.23
N GLU A 150 2.53 4.74 44.21
CA GLU A 150 2.53 3.51 43.41
C GLU A 150 1.21 2.86 42.96
N ARG A 151 0.98 2.81 41.63
CA ARG A 151 0.38 1.64 40.96
C ARG A 151 0.68 1.59 39.44
N ASN A 152 1.00 0.38 39.02
CA ASN A 152 1.44 -0.07 37.69
C ASN A 152 0.52 0.28 36.50
N PRO A 153 1.06 0.34 35.27
CA PRO A 153 0.30 0.64 34.06
C PRO A 153 -0.43 -0.61 33.53
N PHE A 154 -1.77 -0.65 33.68
CA PHE A 154 -2.61 -1.61 32.97
C PHE A 154 -3.06 -0.99 31.64
N GLN A 155 -2.58 -1.60 30.55
CA GLN A 155 -2.73 -1.15 29.17
C GLN A 155 -4.07 -1.66 28.61
N GLN A 156 -5.10 -0.81 28.57
CA GLN A 156 -6.35 -1.14 27.87
C GLN A 156 -6.32 -0.59 26.45
N GLN A 157 -6.15 -1.49 25.48
CA GLN A 157 -6.35 -1.24 24.06
C GLN A 157 -7.85 -1.23 23.76
N THR A 158 -8.41 -0.08 23.45
CA THR A 158 -9.75 0.01 22.86
C THR A 158 -9.65 -0.23 21.35
N ARG A 159 -10.35 -1.27 20.88
CA ARG A 159 -10.53 -1.57 19.46
C ARG A 159 -11.63 -0.66 18.91
N GLN A 160 -11.28 0.27 18.02
CA GLN A 160 -12.26 0.96 17.19
C GLN A 160 -12.46 0.20 15.87
N MET A 161 -13.71 -0.16 15.59
CA MET A 161 -14.15 -0.81 14.36
C MET A 161 -14.48 0.27 13.33
N HIS A 162 -13.70 0.37 12.25
CA HIS A 162 -14.05 1.21 11.10
C HIS A 162 -14.75 0.38 10.02
N THR A 163 -16.01 0.70 9.73
CA THR A 163 -16.72 0.25 8.53
C THR A 163 -16.63 1.36 7.49
N SER A 164 -15.91 1.11 6.38
CA SER A 164 -15.97 1.98 5.20
C SER A 164 -16.49 1.19 4.01
N SER A 165 -17.66 1.61 3.52
CA SER A 165 -18.34 1.04 2.36
C SER A 165 -17.81 1.74 1.11
N ARG A 166 -17.09 1.01 0.26
CA ARG A 166 -16.47 1.52 -0.98
C ARG A 166 -17.44 1.31 -2.14
N ARG A 167 -18.08 2.38 -2.62
CA ARG A 167 -18.77 2.38 -3.92
C ARG A 167 -17.74 2.42 -5.05
N LEU A 168 -17.89 1.52 -6.02
CA LEU A 168 -17.14 1.49 -7.28
C LEU A 168 -18.10 1.83 -8.41
N GLU A 169 -17.78 2.87 -9.17
CA GLU A 169 -18.42 3.18 -10.46
C GLU A 169 -17.64 2.45 -11.59
N PRO A 170 -18.32 1.87 -12.61
CA PRO A 170 -17.63 1.27 -13.75
C PRO A 170 -17.44 2.25 -14.91
N ALA A 171 -16.21 2.29 -15.44
CA ALA A 171 -15.88 2.92 -16.71
C ALA A 171 -16.45 2.12 -17.89
N GLN A 172 -17.09 2.82 -18.84
CA GLN A 172 -17.56 2.24 -20.11
C GLN A 172 -16.42 2.23 -21.14
N GLU A 173 -16.13 1.05 -21.69
CA GLU A 173 -15.35 0.89 -22.93
C GLU A 173 -16.25 0.21 -23.98
N SER A 174 -16.22 0.72 -25.21
CA SER A 174 -17.00 0.25 -26.36
C SER A 174 -16.44 -1.05 -26.97
N ILE A 175 -17.30 -2.03 -27.23
CA ILE A 175 -16.95 -3.37 -27.76
C ILE A 175 -17.12 -3.40 -29.30
N PRO A 176 -16.23 -4.07 -30.07
CA PRO A 176 -16.34 -4.27 -31.53
C PRO A 176 -17.44 -5.27 -31.95
N SER A 177 -17.95 -5.10 -33.17
CA SER A 177 -19.24 -5.57 -33.72
C SER A 177 -19.36 -7.06 -34.13
N ASP A 178 -18.32 -7.88 -34.07
CA ASP A 178 -18.27 -9.08 -34.92
C ASP A 178 -18.59 -10.42 -34.22
N LEU A 179 -19.24 -10.38 -33.05
CA LEU A 179 -19.80 -11.57 -32.37
C LEU A 179 -21.17 -11.23 -31.77
N ALA A 180 -22.15 -10.96 -32.62
CA ALA A 180 -23.52 -10.70 -32.20
C ALA A 180 -24.20 -12.00 -31.74
N PHE A 181 -24.06 -12.32 -30.45
CA PHE A 181 -25.10 -13.08 -29.75
C PHE A 181 -26.37 -12.22 -29.77
N GLU A 182 -27.53 -12.82 -30.09
CA GLU A 182 -28.83 -12.15 -30.01
C GLU A 182 -29.13 -11.79 -28.55
N TYR A 183 -28.61 -10.66 -28.11
CA TYR A 183 -29.01 -10.07 -26.84
C TYR A 183 -30.47 -9.63 -26.96
N PRO A 184 -31.31 -9.90 -25.94
CA PRO A 184 -32.66 -9.37 -25.93
C PRO A 184 -32.62 -7.86 -26.12
N SER A 185 -33.51 -7.34 -26.96
CA SER A 185 -33.77 -5.90 -27.09
C SER A 185 -33.85 -5.25 -25.70
N THR A 186 -33.35 -4.03 -25.56
CA THR A 186 -33.31 -3.27 -24.28
C THR A 186 -34.65 -3.24 -23.56
N LYS A 187 -35.76 -3.19 -24.32
CA LYS A 187 -37.12 -3.25 -23.78
C LYS A 187 -37.42 -4.61 -23.15
N ARG A 188 -37.11 -5.69 -23.87
CA ARG A 188 -37.27 -7.07 -23.38
C ARG A 188 -36.38 -7.35 -22.18
N TRP A 189 -35.18 -6.79 -22.12
CA TRP A 189 -34.26 -6.95 -20.98
C TRP A 189 -34.82 -6.35 -19.67
N LEU A 190 -35.55 -5.24 -19.76
CA LEU A 190 -36.17 -4.59 -18.61
C LEU A 190 -37.39 -5.35 -18.08
N ASP A 191 -38.08 -6.09 -18.94
CA ASP A 191 -39.25 -6.89 -18.58
C ASP A 191 -38.88 -8.27 -17.99
N MET A 192 -37.63 -8.72 -18.16
CA MET A 192 -37.18 -10.02 -17.65
C MET A 192 -37.03 -10.03 -16.13
N SER A 193 -37.34 -11.17 -15.50
CA SER A 193 -37.14 -11.35 -14.07
C SER A 193 -35.63 -11.33 -13.73
N ARG A 194 -35.30 -10.98 -12.49
CA ARG A 194 -33.91 -10.93 -12.02
C ARG A 194 -33.21 -12.29 -12.15
N GLU A 195 -33.98 -13.38 -12.07
CA GLU A 195 -33.48 -14.75 -12.20
C GLU A 195 -33.17 -15.11 -13.65
N GLU A 196 -34.03 -14.68 -14.58
CA GLU A 196 -33.83 -14.90 -16.01
C GLU A 196 -32.63 -14.10 -16.54
N ARG A 197 -32.43 -12.86 -16.07
CA ARG A 197 -31.24 -12.07 -16.39
C ARG A 197 -29.96 -12.75 -15.89
N LYS A 198 -29.99 -13.30 -14.68
CA LYS A 198 -28.85 -14.08 -14.13
C LYS A 198 -28.58 -15.34 -14.95
N ALA A 199 -29.62 -16.05 -15.39
CA ALA A 199 -29.48 -17.26 -16.19
C ALA A 199 -28.81 -16.98 -17.54
N LEU A 200 -29.23 -15.93 -18.25
CA LEU A 200 -28.62 -15.51 -19.53
C LEU A 200 -27.15 -15.11 -19.40
N ILE A 201 -26.80 -14.37 -18.35
CA ILE A 201 -25.41 -13.98 -18.09
C ILE A 201 -24.56 -15.22 -17.78
N ASN A 202 -25.09 -16.18 -17.02
CA ASN A 202 -24.39 -17.40 -16.65
C ASN A 202 -24.20 -18.37 -17.85
N THR A 203 -25.18 -18.47 -18.75
CA THR A 203 -25.05 -19.30 -19.96
C THR A 203 -24.06 -18.69 -20.95
N ALA A 204 -24.11 -17.39 -21.20
CA ALA A 204 -23.17 -16.71 -22.09
C ALA A 204 -21.72 -16.76 -21.57
N THR A 205 -21.52 -16.60 -20.26
CA THR A 205 -20.19 -16.66 -19.64
C THR A 205 -19.62 -18.08 -19.62
N THR A 206 -20.45 -19.11 -19.42
CA THR A 206 -19.99 -20.51 -19.38
C THR A 206 -19.61 -21.07 -20.75
N VAL A 207 -20.32 -20.68 -21.82
CA VAL A 207 -19.97 -21.06 -23.20
C VAL A 207 -18.64 -20.41 -23.62
N LYS A 208 -18.50 -19.10 -23.39
CA LYS A 208 -17.27 -18.34 -23.71
C LYS A 208 -16.06 -18.85 -22.91
N LEU A 209 -16.26 -19.26 -21.65
CA LEU A 209 -15.21 -19.91 -20.84
C LEU A 209 -14.84 -21.31 -21.33
N ARG A 210 -15.79 -22.10 -21.87
CA ARG A 210 -15.50 -23.43 -22.45
C ARG A 210 -14.73 -23.31 -23.76
N GLU A 211 -15.05 -22.35 -24.60
CA GLU A 211 -14.33 -22.10 -25.86
C GLU A 211 -12.92 -21.57 -25.60
N LEU A 212 -12.74 -20.62 -24.67
CA LEU A 212 -11.43 -20.15 -24.24
C LEU A 212 -10.58 -21.25 -23.57
N LYS A 213 -11.21 -22.22 -22.91
CA LYS A 213 -10.51 -23.40 -22.37
C LYS A 213 -10.12 -24.37 -23.49
N LYS A 214 -10.96 -24.59 -24.50
CA LYS A 214 -10.63 -25.45 -25.65
C LYS A 214 -9.50 -24.86 -26.49
N THR A 215 -9.50 -23.55 -26.75
CA THR A 215 -8.40 -22.89 -27.50
C THR A 215 -7.11 -22.79 -26.69
N ARG A 216 -7.18 -22.69 -25.36
CA ARG A 216 -5.98 -22.70 -24.49
C ARG A 216 -5.46 -24.10 -24.14
N ALA A 217 -6.28 -25.15 -24.24
CA ALA A 217 -5.88 -26.52 -23.93
C ALA A 217 -4.95 -27.13 -24.98
N VAL A 218 -5.00 -26.66 -26.23
CA VAL A 218 -4.18 -27.19 -27.33
C VAL A 218 -2.71 -26.70 -27.27
N GLU A 219 -2.41 -25.63 -26.51
CA GLU A 219 -1.04 -25.07 -26.37
C GLU A 219 -0.69 -24.69 -24.91
N ALA A 220 -1.04 -25.56 -23.97
CA ALA A 220 -0.69 -25.36 -22.57
C ALA A 220 0.73 -25.89 -22.27
N LEU A 221 1.76 -25.21 -22.80
CA LEU A 221 3.10 -25.32 -22.20
C LEU A 221 3.00 -24.99 -20.70
N PRO A 222 3.72 -25.72 -19.82
CA PRO A 222 3.70 -25.44 -18.37
C PRO A 222 4.01 -23.97 -18.10
N LYS A 223 3.36 -23.36 -17.09
CA LYS A 223 3.57 -21.94 -16.75
C LYS A 223 5.05 -21.59 -16.57
N ASP A 224 5.81 -22.52 -16.01
CA ASP A 224 7.25 -22.41 -15.78
C ASP A 224 8.05 -22.35 -17.09
N VAL A 225 7.59 -23.06 -18.12
CA VAL A 225 8.18 -23.03 -19.46
C VAL A 225 7.82 -21.72 -20.16
N LYS A 226 6.57 -21.26 -20.05
CA LYS A 226 6.13 -19.97 -20.64
C LYS A 226 6.93 -18.77 -20.09
N GLN A 227 7.20 -18.76 -18.79
CA GLN A 227 7.99 -17.67 -18.18
C GLN A 227 9.47 -17.73 -18.58
N LYS A 228 10.05 -18.94 -18.69
CA LYS A 228 11.42 -19.14 -19.19
C LYS A 228 11.55 -18.75 -20.67
N VAL A 229 10.55 -19.06 -21.49
CA VAL A 229 10.51 -18.69 -22.91
C VAL A 229 10.45 -17.18 -23.08
N LYS A 230 9.58 -16.46 -22.34
CA LYS A 230 9.53 -14.99 -22.39
C LYS A 230 10.85 -14.32 -22.01
N GLY A 231 11.52 -14.80 -20.96
CA GLY A 231 12.83 -14.27 -20.56
C GLY A 231 13.96 -14.59 -21.56
N GLY A 232 13.81 -15.66 -22.35
CA GLY A 232 14.81 -16.12 -23.32
C GLY A 232 14.76 -15.41 -24.67
N ILE A 233 13.58 -14.95 -25.11
CA ILE A 233 13.39 -14.30 -26.42
C ILE A 233 14.29 -13.06 -26.55
N LYS A 234 14.32 -12.21 -25.52
CA LYS A 234 15.21 -11.04 -25.49
C LYS A 234 16.70 -11.40 -25.64
N TYR A 235 17.13 -12.50 -25.04
CA TYR A 235 18.52 -12.96 -25.15
C TYR A 235 18.83 -13.44 -26.57
N LEU A 236 17.92 -14.20 -27.18
CA LEU A 236 18.08 -14.66 -28.55
C LEU A 236 18.04 -13.51 -29.56
N LEU A 237 17.17 -12.53 -29.39
CA LEU A 237 17.16 -11.32 -30.20
C LEU A 237 18.49 -10.54 -30.09
N LYS A 238 19.06 -10.46 -28.88
CA LYS A 238 20.40 -9.88 -28.69
C LYS A 238 21.48 -10.67 -29.43
N GLN A 239 21.43 -12.00 -29.40
CA GLN A 239 22.39 -12.84 -30.11
C GLN A 239 22.25 -12.74 -31.64
N GLU A 240 21.03 -12.72 -32.16
CA GLU A 240 20.79 -12.51 -33.60
C GLU A 240 21.25 -11.12 -34.05
N LEU A 241 21.05 -10.08 -33.24
CA LEU A 241 21.57 -8.72 -33.54
C LEU A 241 23.10 -8.65 -33.58
N ILE A 242 23.79 -9.46 -32.78
CA ILE A 242 25.25 -9.56 -32.82
C ILE A 242 25.67 -10.45 -34.01
N GLY A 243 24.99 -11.57 -34.23
CA GLY A 243 25.30 -12.52 -35.31
C GLY A 243 24.99 -12.01 -36.72
N SER A 244 24.02 -11.10 -36.87
CA SER A 244 23.70 -10.40 -38.14
C SER A 244 24.72 -9.31 -38.50
N GLY A 245 25.69 -9.02 -37.62
CA GLY A 245 26.69 -7.98 -37.84
C GLY A 245 26.15 -6.55 -37.69
N ILE A 246 24.91 -6.38 -37.20
CA ILE A 246 24.36 -5.05 -36.87
C ILE A 246 25.16 -4.41 -35.73
N TYR A 247 25.63 -5.22 -34.78
CA TYR A 247 26.58 -4.82 -33.76
C TYR A 247 27.83 -5.70 -33.84
N LYS A 248 29.01 -5.08 -33.78
CA LYS A 248 30.30 -5.79 -33.83
C LYS A 248 30.52 -6.61 -32.57
N ASP A 249 30.16 -6.03 -31.41
CA ASP A 249 30.41 -6.61 -30.10
C ASP A 249 29.23 -6.40 -29.15
N ARG A 250 29.15 -7.28 -28.13
CA ARG A 250 28.22 -7.14 -27.01
C ARG A 250 28.30 -5.76 -26.33
N LYS A 251 29.50 -5.17 -26.27
CA LYS A 251 29.73 -3.83 -25.70
C LYS A 251 29.01 -2.74 -26.49
N GLU A 252 28.95 -2.86 -27.82
CA GLU A 252 28.29 -1.89 -28.70
C GLU A 252 26.77 -1.93 -28.52
N TYR A 253 26.20 -3.13 -28.44
CA TYR A 253 24.79 -3.33 -28.09
C TYR A 253 24.46 -2.71 -26.72
N ASP A 254 25.27 -2.99 -25.69
CA ASP A 254 25.01 -2.50 -24.34
C ASP A 254 25.16 -0.96 -24.29
N ALA A 255 26.12 -0.38 -25.02
CA ALA A 255 26.27 1.07 -25.18
C ALA A 255 25.05 1.71 -25.86
N MET A 256 24.49 1.08 -26.89
CA MET A 256 23.27 1.53 -27.58
C MET A 256 22.06 1.52 -26.61
N MET A 257 21.87 0.42 -25.87
CA MET A 257 20.79 0.33 -24.86
C MET A 257 20.95 1.37 -23.74
N HIS A 258 22.19 1.70 -23.37
CA HIS A 258 22.46 2.76 -22.40
C HIS A 258 22.16 4.16 -22.96
N ARG A 259 22.50 4.43 -24.23
CA ARG A 259 22.19 5.71 -24.88
C ARG A 259 20.68 5.92 -24.97
N GLU A 260 19.94 4.91 -25.41
CA GLU A 260 18.47 4.93 -25.49
C GLU A 260 17.83 5.19 -24.12
N GLY A 261 18.35 4.55 -23.07
CA GLY A 261 17.89 4.79 -21.70
C GLY A 261 18.12 6.23 -21.21
N ARG A 262 19.19 6.90 -21.66
CA ARG A 262 19.45 8.32 -21.35
C ARG A 262 18.52 9.23 -22.13
N GLU A 263 18.35 9.00 -23.43
CA GLU A 263 17.43 9.78 -24.28
C GLU A 263 15.99 9.74 -23.74
N ARG A 264 15.53 8.60 -23.21
CA ARG A 264 14.22 8.51 -22.56
C ARG A 264 14.17 9.31 -21.26
N ALA A 265 15.23 9.25 -20.45
CA ALA A 265 15.29 10.00 -19.21
C ALA A 265 15.28 11.52 -19.46
N GLU A 266 15.99 11.99 -20.49
CA GLU A 266 15.97 13.39 -20.94
C GLU A 266 14.58 13.82 -21.42
N LYS A 267 13.83 12.92 -22.06
CA LYS A 267 12.44 13.14 -22.46
C LYS A 267 11.42 12.97 -21.32
N GLY A 268 11.87 12.69 -20.09
CA GLY A 268 10.98 12.45 -18.94
C GLY A 268 10.16 11.16 -19.03
N LEU A 269 10.52 10.23 -19.93
CA LEU A 269 9.81 8.97 -20.12
C LEU A 269 10.30 7.92 -19.09
N PRO A 270 9.41 7.05 -18.59
CA PRO A 270 9.81 5.96 -17.71
C PRO A 270 10.71 4.95 -18.45
N ARG A 271 11.49 4.20 -17.66
CA ARG A 271 12.34 3.10 -18.17
C ARG A 271 11.47 2.07 -18.89
N ARG A 272 11.93 1.59 -20.05
CA ARG A 272 11.18 0.59 -20.83
C ARG A 272 10.89 -0.68 -20.04
N THR A 273 9.68 -1.18 -20.17
CA THR A 273 9.28 -2.52 -19.72
C THR A 273 10.00 -3.61 -20.53
N SER A 274 9.91 -4.89 -20.13
CA SER A 274 10.56 -5.97 -20.90
C SER A 274 9.97 -6.08 -22.31
N ALA A 275 8.64 -5.97 -22.43
CA ALA A 275 7.94 -6.01 -23.70
C ALA A 275 8.37 -4.84 -24.60
N GLU A 276 8.40 -3.61 -24.08
CA GLU A 276 8.84 -2.45 -24.86
C GLU A 276 10.29 -2.53 -25.34
N LYS A 277 11.15 -3.27 -24.62
CA LYS A 277 12.53 -3.55 -25.06
C LYS A 277 12.56 -4.58 -26.18
N GLU A 278 11.68 -5.57 -26.14
CA GLU A 278 11.54 -6.53 -27.24
C GLU A 278 11.06 -5.79 -28.50
N ASP A 279 10.02 -4.97 -28.39
CA ASP A 279 9.50 -4.17 -29.50
C ASP A 279 10.56 -3.23 -30.09
N PHE A 280 11.40 -2.63 -29.24
CA PHE A 280 12.52 -1.78 -29.67
C PHE A 280 13.56 -2.55 -30.49
N LEU A 281 13.94 -3.74 -30.03
CA LEU A 281 14.92 -4.57 -30.74
C LEU A 281 14.34 -5.10 -32.05
N MET A 282 13.04 -5.39 -32.06
CA MET A 282 12.30 -5.77 -33.26
C MET A 282 12.25 -4.63 -34.29
N ASP A 283 12.01 -3.39 -33.86
CA ASP A 283 12.05 -2.19 -34.73
C ASP A 283 13.44 -1.99 -35.35
N ILE A 284 14.52 -2.21 -34.58
CA ILE A 284 15.90 -2.17 -35.10
C ILE A 284 16.11 -3.23 -36.18
N LEU A 285 15.66 -4.46 -35.94
CA LEU A 285 15.77 -5.54 -36.91
C LEU A 285 14.93 -5.27 -38.18
N GLN A 286 13.75 -4.67 -38.03
CA GLN A 286 12.86 -4.33 -39.15
C GLN A 286 13.50 -3.24 -40.03
N LYS A 287 14.10 -2.23 -39.41
CA LYS A 287 14.83 -1.17 -40.12
C LYS A 287 16.02 -1.69 -40.92
N ASN A 288 16.62 -2.80 -40.48
CA ASN A 288 17.72 -3.45 -41.16
C ASN A 288 17.28 -4.55 -42.14
N GLY A 289 15.97 -4.78 -42.32
CA GLY A 289 15.41 -5.73 -43.29
C GLY A 289 15.45 -7.20 -42.89
N ASP A 290 15.89 -7.53 -41.67
CA ASP A 290 16.19 -8.91 -41.24
C ASP A 290 15.23 -9.46 -40.16
N ALA A 291 14.25 -8.66 -39.72
CA ALA A 291 13.35 -9.03 -38.62
C ALA A 291 12.55 -10.31 -38.86
N ASP A 292 11.95 -10.46 -40.04
CA ASP A 292 11.09 -11.62 -40.32
C ASP A 292 11.90 -12.91 -40.43
N ALA A 293 13.14 -12.82 -40.94
CA ALA A 293 14.06 -13.95 -41.02
C ALA A 293 14.59 -14.35 -39.63
N ALA A 294 14.91 -13.37 -38.77
CA ALA A 294 15.34 -13.60 -37.40
C ALA A 294 14.21 -14.18 -36.53
N LEU A 295 12.99 -13.63 -36.63
CA LEU A 295 11.81 -14.15 -35.93
C LEU A 295 11.47 -15.58 -36.38
N LYS A 296 11.48 -15.86 -37.69
CA LYS A 296 11.26 -17.22 -38.19
C LYS A 296 12.31 -18.19 -37.66
N ARG A 297 13.59 -17.80 -37.59
CA ARG A 297 14.65 -18.60 -36.98
C ARG A 297 14.39 -18.86 -35.49
N ILE A 298 14.05 -17.83 -34.72
CA ILE A 298 13.79 -17.95 -33.27
C ILE A 298 12.55 -18.80 -32.99
N LEU A 299 11.48 -18.64 -33.79
CA LEU A 299 10.22 -19.36 -33.62
C LEU A 299 10.28 -20.80 -34.14
N ALA A 300 11.15 -21.08 -35.11
CA ALA A 300 11.38 -22.43 -35.62
C ALA A 300 12.34 -23.26 -34.74
N MET A 301 13.00 -22.66 -33.74
CA MET A 301 13.87 -23.40 -32.83
C MET A 301 13.06 -24.38 -31.96
N PRO A 302 13.46 -25.66 -31.88
CA PRO A 302 12.82 -26.61 -30.98
C PRO A 302 13.00 -26.17 -29.53
N ALA A 303 11.96 -26.36 -28.71
CA ALA A 303 11.94 -25.89 -27.32
C ALA A 303 13.13 -26.40 -26.47
N ALA A 304 13.65 -27.59 -26.79
CA ALA A 304 14.85 -28.14 -26.14
C ALA A 304 16.10 -27.29 -26.43
N GLU A 305 16.32 -26.91 -27.69
CA GLU A 305 17.46 -26.06 -28.07
C GLU A 305 17.34 -24.66 -27.47
N PHE A 306 16.13 -24.10 -27.45
CA PHE A 306 15.83 -22.84 -26.78
C PHE A 306 16.24 -22.85 -25.31
N ILE A 307 15.91 -23.92 -24.59
CA ILE A 307 16.25 -24.09 -23.17
C ILE A 307 17.78 -24.21 -23.00
N THR A 308 18.47 -24.99 -23.83
CA THR A 308 19.93 -25.13 -23.72
C THR A 308 20.68 -23.81 -23.95
N ARG A 309 20.34 -23.06 -25.02
CA ARG A 309 20.96 -21.75 -25.31
C ARG A 309 20.70 -20.72 -24.23
N THR A 310 19.51 -20.76 -23.61
CA THR A 310 19.17 -19.83 -22.52
C THR A 310 19.79 -20.21 -21.17
N GLN A 311 20.07 -21.49 -20.93
CA GLN A 311 20.74 -21.98 -19.71
C GLN A 311 22.25 -21.68 -19.71
N ASN A 312 22.91 -21.70 -20.87
CA ASN A 312 24.33 -21.33 -20.99
C ASN A 312 24.62 -19.85 -20.68
N ARG A 313 23.59 -19.03 -20.45
CA ARG A 313 23.69 -17.62 -20.05
C ARG A 313 24.49 -17.37 -18.77
N ASN A 314 24.66 -18.38 -17.91
CA ASN A 314 25.31 -18.23 -16.60
C ASN A 314 26.79 -18.63 -16.58
N LEU A 315 27.36 -19.05 -17.71
CA LEU A 315 28.74 -19.56 -17.78
C LEU A 315 29.76 -18.55 -18.36
N ASP A 316 29.28 -17.44 -18.94
CA ASP A 316 30.09 -16.35 -19.53
C ASP A 316 29.67 -14.96 -19.01
#